data_AF-A0A848NUB5-F1
#
_entry.id   AF-A0A848NUB5-F1
#
_cell.length_a   1.000
_cell.length_b   1.000
_cell.length_c   1.000
_cell.angle_alpha   90.00
_cell.angle_beta   90.00
_cell.angle_gamma   90.00
#
_symmetry.space_group_name_H-M   'P 1'
#
loop_
_entity.id
_entity.type
_entity.pdbx_description
1 polymer ?
#
loop_
_entity_poly.entity_id
_entity_poly.type
_entity_poly.pdbx_seq_one_letter_code
_entity_poly.pdbx_strand_id
1 'polypeptide(L)'
;MSDTGASWGMCEAYGCKLLGTVGHGGKWFCFCHAGSEARRDAITAALAQHEFLVNATLDVRRYYGTPDWQTVYRGVHKLLTDNGRPDLLFTAADHGVRRWLARLEAALVTLTREAGKQQPLTPTGTVTGPTSAPVHFAETDA
;
A
#
# COMPACT_ATOMS: atom_id res chain seq x y z
N MET A 1 -33.09 -4.32 -5.92
CA MET A 1 -32.51 -3.57 -4.80
C MET A 1 -31.02 -3.81 -4.86
N SER A 2 -30.24 -2.81 -5.24
CA SER A 2 -28.80 -2.96 -5.41
C SER A 2 -28.17 -2.98 -4.02
N ASP A 3 -27.82 -4.17 -3.57
CA ASP A 3 -27.07 -4.40 -2.35
C ASP A 3 -25.72 -3.68 -2.50
N THR A 4 -25.67 -2.46 -2.01
CA THR A 4 -24.50 -1.60 -2.10
C THR A 4 -23.59 -2.09 -1.00
N GLY A 5 -22.87 -3.16 -1.30
CA GLY A 5 -21.90 -3.84 -0.43
C GLY A 5 -20.69 -2.98 -0.10
N ALA A 6 -20.89 -1.72 0.29
CA ALA A 6 -19.95 -1.05 1.15
C ALA A 6 -19.89 -1.93 2.41
N SER A 7 -18.83 -2.70 2.60
CA SER A 7 -18.55 -3.31 3.89
C SER A 7 -18.25 -2.17 4.84
N TRP A 8 -19.25 -1.74 5.62
CA TRP A 8 -19.13 -0.58 6.51
C TRP A 8 -17.86 -0.73 7.36
N GLY A 9 -16.94 0.22 7.22
CA GLY A 9 -15.67 0.26 7.96
C GLY A 9 -14.43 -0.26 7.22
N MET A 10 -14.53 -0.83 6.01
CA MET A 10 -13.36 -1.19 5.19
C MET A 10 -12.95 -0.06 4.24
N CYS A 11 -11.75 -0.16 3.70
CA CYS A 11 -11.25 0.74 2.68
C CYS A 11 -11.96 0.51 1.34
N GLU A 12 -12.43 1.60 0.72
CA GLU A 12 -13.13 1.63 -0.56
C GLU A 12 -12.23 1.35 -1.78
N ALA A 13 -10.90 1.32 -1.61
CA ALA A 13 -10.01 0.87 -2.67
C ALA A 13 -10.19 -0.65 -2.88
N TYR A 14 -10.60 -1.04 -4.09
CA TYR A 14 -10.96 -2.41 -4.45
C TYR A 14 -9.93 -3.44 -3.94
N GLY A 15 -10.40 -4.43 -3.18
CA GLY A 15 -9.58 -5.53 -2.64
C GLY A 15 -8.71 -5.18 -1.44
N CYS A 16 -8.74 -3.94 -0.94
CA CYS A 16 -7.96 -3.55 0.25
C CYS A 16 -8.57 -4.16 1.52
N LYS A 17 -7.74 -4.86 2.30
CA LYS A 17 -8.13 -5.48 3.58
C LYS A 17 -8.09 -4.51 4.78
N LEU A 18 -7.55 -3.30 4.61
CA LEU A 18 -7.46 -2.33 5.70
C LEU A 18 -8.82 -1.67 5.99
N LEU A 19 -8.97 -1.18 7.22
CA LEU A 19 -10.13 -0.38 7.62
C LEU A 19 -10.12 1.00 6.95
N GLY A 20 -11.30 1.47 6.54
CA GLY A 20 -11.51 2.83 6.07
C GLY A 20 -11.55 3.79 7.26
N THR A 21 -10.54 4.65 7.39
CA THR A 21 -10.39 5.57 8.53
C THR A 21 -10.42 7.04 8.12
N VAL A 22 -10.29 7.34 6.82
CA VAL A 22 -10.23 8.70 6.29
C VAL A 22 -11.35 8.91 5.26
N GLY A 23 -12.24 9.86 5.52
CA GLY A 23 -13.31 10.24 4.62
C GLY A 23 -12.83 11.17 3.50
N HIS A 24 -13.12 10.85 2.24
CA HIS A 24 -12.86 11.70 1.09
C HIS A 24 -13.94 11.49 0.00
N GLY A 25 -14.66 12.56 -0.37
CA GLY A 25 -15.65 12.50 -1.45
C GLY A 25 -16.78 11.50 -1.22
N GLY A 26 -17.25 11.34 0.02
CA GLY A 26 -18.30 10.37 0.39
C GLY A 26 -17.83 8.91 0.50
N LYS A 27 -16.53 8.65 0.32
CA LYS A 27 -15.90 7.34 0.45
C LYS A 27 -14.95 7.29 1.63
N TRP A 28 -14.70 6.10 2.17
CA TRP A 28 -13.78 5.87 3.28
C TRP A 28 -12.55 5.09 2.81
N PHE A 29 -11.36 5.65 3.03
CA PHE A 29 -10.10 5.04 2.63
C PHE A 29 -9.25 4.72 3.85
N CYS A 30 -8.39 3.70 3.74
CA CYS A 30 -7.36 3.47 4.72
C CYS A 30 -6.28 4.56 4.64
N PHE A 31 -5.44 4.62 5.67
CA PHE A 31 -4.32 5.55 5.76
C PHE A 31 -3.29 5.40 4.63
N CYS A 32 -3.24 4.27 3.91
CA CYS A 32 -2.38 4.11 2.73
C CYS A 32 -3.02 4.65 1.44
N HIS A 33 -4.35 4.57 1.31
CA HIS A 33 -5.07 4.93 0.08
C HIS A 33 -5.60 6.36 0.05
N ALA A 34 -5.74 6.98 1.22
CA ALA A 34 -6.16 8.37 1.33
C ALA A 34 -5.21 9.30 0.55
N GLY A 35 -5.77 10.10 -0.37
CA GLY A 35 -5.01 11.07 -1.19
C GLY A 35 -4.06 10.44 -2.22
N SER A 36 -4.26 9.16 -2.58
CA SER A 36 -3.44 8.44 -3.56
C SER A 36 -4.25 7.88 -4.72
N GLU A 37 -5.22 8.67 -5.22
CA GLU A 37 -6.19 8.32 -6.27
C GLU A 37 -5.55 7.61 -7.46
N ALA A 38 -4.48 8.18 -8.01
CA ALA A 38 -3.82 7.66 -9.22
C ALA A 38 -2.99 6.38 -9.00
N ARG A 39 -2.76 5.96 -7.74
CA ARG A 39 -1.87 4.84 -7.40
C ARG A 39 -2.58 3.75 -6.60
N ARG A 40 -3.91 3.79 -6.50
CA ARG A 40 -4.68 2.89 -5.62
C ARG A 40 -4.43 1.41 -5.90
N ASP A 41 -4.39 1.02 -7.16
CA ASP A 41 -4.16 -0.38 -7.55
C ASP A 41 -2.74 -0.85 -7.20
N ALA A 42 -1.74 -0.01 -7.46
CA ALA A 42 -0.35 -0.30 -7.08
C ALA A 42 -0.18 -0.41 -5.57
N ILE A 43 -0.85 0.45 -4.80
CA ILE A 43 -0.87 0.39 -3.33
C ILE A 43 -1.56 -0.89 -2.87
N THR A 44 -2.70 -1.27 -3.46
CA THR A 44 -3.38 -2.54 -3.12
C THR A 44 -2.48 -3.75 -3.41
N ALA A 45 -1.80 -3.77 -4.55
CA ALA A 45 -0.86 -4.84 -4.88
C ALA A 45 0.31 -4.91 -3.88
N ALA A 46 0.89 -3.77 -3.50
CA ALA A 46 1.95 -3.71 -2.50
C ALA A 46 1.47 -4.20 -1.11
N LEU A 47 0.25 -3.83 -0.71
CA LEU A 47 -0.36 -4.32 0.53
C LEU A 47 -0.61 -5.83 0.50
N ALA A 48 -1.06 -6.37 -0.63
CA ALA A 48 -1.26 -7.80 -0.81
C ALA A 48 0.05 -8.61 -0.69
N GLN A 49 1.16 -8.07 -1.21
CA GLN A 49 2.49 -8.67 -1.07
C GLN A 49 2.99 -8.67 0.39
N HIS A 50 2.46 -7.78 1.23
CA HIS A 50 2.84 -7.63 2.64
C HIS A 50 1.65 -7.94 3.57
N GLU A 51 0.84 -8.95 3.20
CA GLU A 51 -0.38 -9.29 3.92
C GLU A 51 -0.13 -9.60 5.40
N PHE A 52 1.02 -10.18 5.75
CA PHE A 52 1.36 -10.45 7.15
C PHE A 52 1.33 -9.17 8.02
N LEU A 53 1.78 -8.03 7.48
CA LEU A 53 1.81 -6.77 8.21
C LEU A 53 0.44 -6.10 8.25
N VAL A 54 -0.37 -6.28 7.20
CA VAL A 54 -1.78 -5.89 7.18
C VAL A 54 -2.54 -6.65 8.27
N ASN A 55 -2.38 -7.97 8.33
CA ASN A 55 -3.03 -8.82 9.33
C ASN A 55 -2.56 -8.47 10.75
N ALA A 56 -1.25 -8.29 10.97
CA ALA A 56 -0.73 -7.82 12.26
C ALA A 56 -1.38 -6.51 12.71
N THR A 57 -1.53 -5.54 11.80
CA THR A 57 -2.14 -4.24 12.09
C THR A 57 -3.63 -4.36 12.42
N LEU A 58 -4.36 -5.19 11.67
CA LEU A 58 -5.79 -5.44 11.89
C LEU A 58 -6.04 -6.19 13.20
N ASP A 59 -5.21 -7.19 13.50
CA ASP A 59 -5.28 -7.99 14.72
C ASP A 59 -5.11 -7.11 15.96
N VAL A 60 -4.09 -6.24 15.95
CA VAL A 60 -3.90 -5.26 17.03
C VAL A 60 -5.10 -4.33 17.17
N ARG A 61 -5.64 -3.80 16.05
CA ARG A 61 -6.81 -2.91 16.07
C ARG A 61 -8.07 -3.58 16.59
N ARG A 62 -8.32 -4.83 16.22
CA ARG A 62 -9.57 -5.55 16.49
C ARG A 62 -9.59 -6.14 17.89
N TYR A 63 -8.47 -6.66 18.38
CA TYR A 63 -8.43 -7.46 19.61
C TYR A 63 -7.80 -6.75 20.80
N TYR A 64 -7.20 -5.57 20.62
CA TYR A 64 -6.74 -4.83 21.78
C TYR A 64 -7.92 -4.44 22.70
N GLY A 65 -7.81 -4.83 23.98
CA GLY A 65 -8.87 -4.62 24.97
C GLY A 65 -9.92 -5.73 25.04
N THR A 66 -9.83 -6.78 24.22
CA THR A 66 -10.72 -7.94 24.28
C THR A 66 -10.12 -9.08 25.10
N PRO A 67 -10.92 -10.07 25.55
CA PRO A 67 -10.41 -11.24 26.28
C PRO A 67 -9.35 -12.05 25.52
N ASP A 68 -9.43 -12.06 24.18
CA ASP A 68 -8.53 -12.83 23.31
C ASP A 68 -7.17 -12.14 23.09
N TRP A 69 -6.97 -10.93 23.62
CA TRP A 69 -5.80 -10.10 23.37
C TRP A 69 -4.47 -10.83 23.60
N GLN A 70 -4.36 -11.64 24.66
CA GLN A 70 -3.12 -12.34 24.99
C GLN A 70 -2.73 -13.41 23.95
N THR A 71 -3.72 -14.03 23.31
CA THR A 71 -3.49 -15.00 22.24
C THR A 71 -3.10 -14.28 20.96
N VAL A 72 -3.82 -13.22 20.61
CA VAL A 72 -3.56 -12.40 19.41
C VAL A 72 -2.20 -11.71 19.50
N TYR A 73 -1.85 -11.13 20.64
CA TYR A 73 -0.54 -10.51 20.88
C TYR A 73 0.62 -11.46 20.57
N ARG A 74 0.54 -12.70 21.07
CA ARG A 74 1.54 -13.74 20.78
C ARG A 74 1.55 -14.14 19.31
N GLY A 75 0.37 -14.23 18.68
CA GLY A 75 0.22 -14.47 17.25
C GLY A 75 0.90 -13.40 16.40
N VAL A 76 0.67 -12.12 16.72
CA VAL A 76 1.28 -10.97 16.03
C VAL A 76 2.81 -10.99 16.19
N HIS A 77 3.32 -11.26 17.39
CA HIS A 77 4.77 -11.37 17.63
C HIS A 77 5.40 -12.49 16.79
N LYS A 78 4.75 -13.66 16.76
CA LYS A 78 5.19 -14.78 15.93
C LYS A 78 5.16 -14.41 14.45
N LEU A 79 4.06 -13.84 13.96
CA LEU A 79 3.87 -13.44 12.56
C LEU A 79 4.96 -12.45 12.10
N LEU A 80 5.26 -11.43 12.91
CA LEU A 80 6.31 -10.46 12.60
C LEU A 80 7.71 -11.10 12.60
N THR A 81 7.98 -12.00 13.55
CA THR A 81 9.27 -12.69 13.64
C THR A 81 9.48 -13.62 12.45
N ASP A 82 8.49 -14.45 12.11
CA ASP A 82 8.54 -15.41 11.02
C ASP A 82 8.72 -14.72 9.65
N ASN A 83 8.24 -13.48 9.50
CA ASN A 83 8.38 -12.68 8.28
C ASN A 83 9.58 -11.72 8.32
N GLY A 84 10.53 -11.93 9.24
CA GLY A 84 11.79 -11.18 9.28
C GLY A 84 11.65 -9.71 9.67
N ARG A 85 10.61 -9.36 10.43
CA ARG A 85 10.36 -8.00 10.93
C ARG A 85 10.39 -7.91 12.47
N PRO A 86 11.46 -8.38 13.15
CA PRO A 86 11.57 -8.25 14.60
C PRO A 86 11.68 -6.78 15.03
N ASP A 87 12.08 -5.88 14.12
CA ASP A 87 12.08 -4.43 14.32
C ASP A 87 10.69 -3.87 14.65
N LEU A 88 9.62 -4.57 14.23
CA LEU A 88 8.23 -4.17 14.43
C LEU A 88 7.59 -4.76 15.70
N LEU A 89 8.29 -5.56 16.49
CA LEU A 89 7.74 -6.14 17.73
C LEU A 89 7.44 -5.05 18.77
N PHE A 90 6.47 -5.31 19.65
CA PHE A 90 6.16 -4.41 20.77
C PHE A 90 7.37 -4.27 21.69
N THR A 91 7.73 -3.03 22.05
CA THR A 91 8.85 -2.74 22.94
C THR A 91 8.45 -1.75 24.05
N ALA A 92 9.28 -1.64 25.08
CA ALA A 92 9.09 -0.64 26.14
C ALA A 92 9.08 0.81 25.62
N ALA A 93 9.73 1.07 24.47
CA ALA A 93 9.77 2.39 23.84
C ALA A 93 8.43 2.81 23.20
N ASP A 94 7.48 1.88 23.03
CA ASP A 94 6.15 2.22 22.53
C ASP A 94 5.27 2.86 23.62
N HIS A 95 5.58 2.69 24.91
CA HIS A 95 4.75 3.25 26.01
C HIS A 95 3.24 2.88 25.91
N GLY A 96 2.88 1.84 25.16
CA GLY A 96 1.51 1.38 24.98
C GLY A 96 1.17 0.90 23.56
N VAL A 97 0.10 0.12 23.45
CA VAL A 97 -0.34 -0.52 22.19
C VAL A 97 -0.69 0.50 21.11
N ARG A 98 -1.20 1.68 21.48
CA ARG A 98 -1.52 2.74 20.51
C ARG A 98 -0.30 3.23 19.73
N ARG A 99 0.85 3.42 20.38
CA ARG A 99 2.08 3.86 19.70
C ARG A 99 2.69 2.74 18.88
N TRP A 100 2.61 1.50 19.38
CA TRP A 100 3.00 0.33 18.60
C TRP A 100 2.17 0.19 17.33
N LEU A 101 0.85 0.33 17.43
CA LEU A 101 -0.04 0.34 16.27
C LEU A 101 0.33 1.45 15.28
N ALA A 102 0.57 2.67 15.76
CA ALA A 102 1.01 3.77 14.90
C ALA A 102 2.33 3.44 14.16
N ARG A 103 3.23 2.69 14.79
CA ARG A 103 4.49 2.24 14.17
C ARG A 103 4.27 1.16 13.11
N LEU A 104 3.34 0.22 13.33
CA LEU A 104 2.93 -0.74 12.30
C LEU A 104 2.28 -0.03 11.10
N GLU A 105 1.42 0.95 11.34
CA GLU A 105 0.79 1.76 10.30
C GLU A 105 1.81 2.59 9.52
N ALA A 106 2.78 3.21 10.21
CA ALA A 106 3.88 3.93 9.57
C ALA A 106 4.74 3.02 8.68
N ALA A 107 4.94 1.76 9.08
CA ALA A 107 5.66 0.78 8.26
C ALA A 107 4.88 0.46 6.97
N LEU A 108 3.54 0.29 7.04
CA LEU A 108 2.69 0.11 5.87
C LEU A 108 2.66 1.34 4.94
N VAL A 109 2.62 2.55 5.51
CA VAL A 109 2.75 3.80 4.72
C VAL A 109 4.09 3.85 4.01
N THR A 110 5.17 3.49 4.70
CA THR A 110 6.53 3.50 4.13
C THR A 110 6.64 2.50 2.97
N LEU A 111 6.12 1.28 3.16
CA LEU A 111 6.10 0.24 2.13
C LEU A 111 5.32 0.66 0.88
N THR A 112 4.20 1.34 1.06
CA THR A 112 3.32 1.76 -0.03
C THR A 112 3.70 3.11 -0.65
N ARG A 113 4.66 3.84 -0.06
CA ARG A 113 5.05 5.19 -0.47
C ARG A 113 5.51 5.25 -1.92
N GLU A 114 6.33 4.30 -2.35
CA GLU A 114 6.90 4.25 -3.69
C GLU A 114 6.07 3.41 -4.67
N ALA A 115 5.00 2.75 -4.21
CA ALA A 115 4.14 1.95 -5.05
C ALA A 115 3.51 2.80 -6.16
N GLY A 116 3.68 2.37 -7.41
CA GLY A 116 3.11 3.03 -8.59
C GLY A 116 3.78 4.36 -8.95
N LYS A 117 4.92 4.72 -8.36
CA LYS A 117 5.72 5.86 -8.82
C LYS A 117 6.67 5.43 -9.92
N GLN A 118 6.67 6.15 -11.03
CA GLN A 118 7.70 6.00 -12.05
C GLN A 118 9.01 6.57 -11.51
N GLN A 119 10.08 5.77 -11.59
CA GLN A 119 11.42 6.29 -11.35
C GLN A 119 11.86 7.08 -12.58
N PRO A 120 12.43 8.28 -12.41
CA PRO A 120 13.00 9.03 -13.53
C PRO A 120 14.16 8.22 -14.10
N LEU A 121 13.93 7.58 -15.24
CA LEU A 121 14.99 6.96 -16.01
C LEU A 121 15.74 8.08 -16.74
N THR A 122 17.04 8.22 -16.48
CA THR A 122 17.90 9.00 -17.36
C THR A 122 18.14 8.14 -18.61
N PRO A 123 17.71 8.55 -19.80
CA PRO A 123 17.99 7.78 -21.01
C PRO A 123 19.51 7.70 -21.19
N THR A 124 20.09 6.52 -20.98
CA THR A 124 21.52 6.25 -21.19
C THR A 124 21.84 5.97 -22.66
N GLY A 125 20.82 5.79 -23.49
CA GLY A 125 20.98 5.70 -24.93
C GLY A 125 21.22 7.09 -25.53
N THR A 126 22.38 7.29 -26.14
CA THR A 126 22.53 8.29 -27.19
C THR A 126 21.48 7.98 -28.26
N VAL A 127 20.46 8.83 -28.39
CA VAL A 127 19.54 8.78 -29.52
C VAL A 127 20.32 9.17 -30.78
N THR A 128 21.03 8.22 -31.37
CA THR A 128 21.28 8.22 -32.81
C THR A 128 19.98 7.73 -33.44
N GLY A 129 19.04 8.65 -33.66
CA GLY A 129 17.88 8.38 -34.50
C GLY A 129 18.33 7.93 -35.90
N PRO A 130 17.45 7.30 -36.69
CA PRO A 130 17.78 6.95 -38.07
C PRO A 130 17.99 8.22 -38.88
N THR A 131 19.25 8.65 -39.03
CA THR A 131 19.65 9.77 -39.91
C THR A 131 19.76 9.30 -41.37
N SER A 132 18.88 8.38 -41.78
CA SER A 132 18.89 7.79 -43.11
C SER A 132 17.45 7.62 -43.62
N ALA A 133 16.68 8.71 -43.64
CA ALA A 133 15.61 8.81 -44.63
C ALA A 133 16.23 9.42 -45.89
N PRO A 134 16.48 8.65 -46.97
CA PRO A 134 16.85 9.26 -48.24
C PRO A 134 15.69 10.15 -48.70
N VAL A 135 15.93 11.45 -48.76
CA VAL A 135 15.05 12.43 -49.43
C VAL A 135 15.20 12.28 -50.94
N HIS A 136 14.65 11.22 -51.51
CA HIS A 136 14.55 11.11 -52.97
C HIS A 136 13.24 10.43 -53.35
N PHE A 137 12.23 11.24 -53.66
CA PHE A 137 11.41 11.11 -54.87
C PHE A 137 10.88 12.52 -55.19
N ALA A 138 11.58 13.23 -56.07
CA ALA A 138 10.96 14.30 -56.81
C ALA A 138 10.15 13.63 -57.93
N GLU A 139 8.83 13.78 -57.89
CA GLU A 139 7.98 13.64 -59.07
C GLU A 139 8.53 14.60 -60.13
N THR A 140 8.95 14.06 -61.27
CA THR A 140 9.05 14.83 -62.51
C THR A 140 7.92 14.34 -63.40
N ASP A 141 6.85 15.13 -63.44
CA ASP A 141 5.90 15.14 -64.56
C ASP A 141 6.64 15.55 -65.83
N ALA A 142 6.54 14.72 -66.87
CA ALA A 142 6.74 15.11 -68.27
C ALA A 142 5.96 14.14 -69.18
#